data_AF-A0A928ENR2-F1
#
_entry.id   AF-A0A928ENR2-F1
#
_cell.length_a   1.000
_cell.length_b   1.000
_cell.length_c   1.000
_cell.angle_alpha   90.00
_cell.angle_beta   90.00
_cell.angle_gamma   90.00
#
_symmetry.space_group_name_H-M   'P 1'
#
loop_
_entity.id
_entity.type
_entity.pdbx_description
1 polymer ?
#
loop_
_entity_poly.entity_id
_entity_poly.type
_entity_poly.pdbx_seq_one_letter_code
_entity_poly.pdbx_strand_id
1 'polypeptide(L)'
;MNSYYYDLHIHSCLSPCADDDMTPNNIAGMAALKGLQMIALTDHNSCKNCPAFFEACKRQGIIAIAGMELSTAEDIHLVCLFEELEQAMEFDAVVSEHLLNIKNRPEIFGNQLILNGEDEQIGCEEKLLISSTDLLIADAVELAKKYGAHIHPAHIDRESNGIIAILGDIPSEYGFDCLEFNDSKNIDAISERYPHLSAAKRLVSSDAHYLWDISEADNFVQLDDVPYSSSMVRKRFFEYLKGTNT
;
A
#
# COMPACT_ATOMS: atom_id res chain seq x y z
N MET A 1 -24.91 -2.26 -5.00
CA MET A 1 -23.65 -1.58 -4.67
C MET A 1 -23.66 -1.27 -3.20
N ASN A 2 -22.66 -1.75 -2.47
CA ASN A 2 -22.45 -1.49 -1.06
C ASN A 2 -21.21 -0.61 -0.89
N SER A 3 -21.19 0.22 0.17
CA SER A 3 -20.02 1.02 0.52
C SER A 3 -19.03 0.15 1.29
N TYR A 4 -17.78 0.16 0.83
CA TYR A 4 -16.65 -0.48 1.49
C TYR A 4 -15.68 0.62 1.95
N TYR A 5 -15.67 0.90 3.24
CA TYR A 5 -14.74 1.82 3.86
C TYR A 5 -13.35 1.20 3.91
N TYR A 6 -12.34 1.99 3.56
CA TYR A 6 -11.01 1.47 3.31
C TYR A 6 -9.89 2.28 3.95
N ASP A 7 -8.75 1.60 4.10
CA ASP A 7 -7.43 2.22 4.22
C ASP A 7 -6.40 1.38 3.44
N LEU A 8 -5.83 1.95 2.38
CA LEU A 8 -5.07 1.20 1.38
C LEU A 8 -3.55 1.41 1.47
N HIS A 9 -3.09 2.06 2.53
CA HIS A 9 -1.67 2.32 2.77
C HIS A 9 -1.39 2.24 4.27
N ILE A 10 -0.91 1.09 4.73
CA ILE A 10 -0.61 0.81 6.15
C ILE A 10 0.70 0.04 6.22
N HIS A 11 1.55 0.39 7.18
CA HIS A 11 2.81 -0.30 7.47
C HIS A 11 2.66 -1.21 8.69
N SER A 12 3.25 -2.40 8.63
CA SER A 12 3.40 -3.28 9.80
C SER A 12 4.76 -3.10 10.45
N CYS A 13 4.98 -3.79 11.57
CA CYS A 13 6.27 -3.94 12.23
C CYS A 13 7.40 -4.51 11.35
N LEU A 14 7.13 -4.85 10.07
CA LEU A 14 8.15 -5.15 9.07
C LEU A 14 8.80 -3.88 8.50
N SER A 15 8.06 -2.80 8.36
CA SER A 15 8.61 -1.50 8.01
C SER A 15 9.37 -0.94 9.21
N PRO A 16 10.65 -0.55 9.08
CA PRO A 16 11.47 -0.19 10.23
C PRO A 16 10.92 1.01 11.01
N CYS A 17 10.35 1.99 10.30
CA CYS A 17 9.75 3.20 10.85
C CYS A 17 8.39 3.01 11.52
N ALA A 18 7.76 1.84 11.40
CA ALA A 18 6.50 1.54 12.04
C ALA A 18 6.72 0.97 13.44
N ASP A 19 5.74 1.17 14.33
CA ASP A 19 5.81 0.67 15.70
C ASP A 19 5.82 -0.87 15.75
N ASP A 20 6.52 -1.46 16.72
CA ASP A 20 6.53 -2.92 16.91
C ASP A 20 5.11 -3.46 17.21
N ASP A 21 4.21 -2.64 17.76
CA ASP A 21 2.81 -2.97 18.00
C ASP A 21 1.97 -2.99 16.70
N MET A 22 2.52 -2.58 15.55
CA MET A 22 1.89 -2.72 14.21
C MET A 22 1.96 -4.18 13.72
N THR A 23 1.58 -5.13 14.55
CA THR A 23 1.48 -6.54 14.18
C THR A 23 0.29 -6.77 13.24
N PRO A 24 0.32 -7.80 12.38
CA PRO A 24 -0.81 -8.13 11.51
C PRO A 24 -2.14 -8.30 12.26
N ASN A 25 -2.16 -8.90 13.45
CA ASN A 25 -3.39 -9.01 14.23
C ASN A 25 -3.84 -7.68 14.82
N ASN A 26 -2.92 -6.84 15.31
CA ASN A 26 -3.27 -5.54 15.85
C ASN A 26 -3.82 -4.61 14.77
N ILE A 27 -3.23 -4.61 13.57
CA ILE A 27 -3.74 -3.85 12.42
C ILE A 27 -5.16 -4.30 12.07
N ALA A 28 -5.38 -5.61 11.89
CA ALA A 28 -6.71 -6.13 11.56
C ALA A 28 -7.74 -5.84 12.67
N GLY A 29 -7.34 -5.98 13.93
CA GLY A 29 -8.20 -5.67 15.08
C GLY A 29 -8.55 -4.19 15.15
N MET A 30 -7.58 -3.30 14.94
CA MET A 30 -7.80 -1.86 14.94
C MET A 30 -8.69 -1.41 13.78
N ALA A 31 -8.47 -1.95 12.58
CA ALA A 31 -9.33 -1.69 11.43
C ALA A 31 -10.79 -2.13 11.68
N ALA A 32 -10.99 -3.29 12.34
CA ALA A 32 -12.32 -3.73 12.74
C ALA A 32 -12.98 -2.75 13.73
N LEU A 33 -12.22 -2.26 14.72
CA LEU A 33 -12.70 -1.28 15.70
C LEU A 33 -13.06 0.06 15.07
N LYS A 34 -12.28 0.51 14.08
CA LYS A 34 -12.51 1.73 13.29
C LYS A 34 -13.60 1.59 12.22
N GLY A 35 -14.13 0.38 12.04
CA GLY A 35 -15.24 0.12 11.10
C GLY A 35 -14.84 0.05 9.64
N LEU A 36 -13.57 -0.22 9.34
CA LEU A 36 -13.09 -0.47 7.99
C LEU A 36 -13.49 -1.87 7.51
N GLN A 37 -13.87 -2.02 6.24
CA GLN A 37 -14.18 -3.33 5.64
C GLN A 37 -13.08 -3.84 4.72
N MET A 38 -12.19 -2.96 4.25
CA MET A 38 -11.13 -3.29 3.32
C MET A 38 -9.84 -2.59 3.72
N ILE A 39 -8.74 -3.31 3.85
CA ILE A 39 -7.44 -2.69 4.14
C ILE A 39 -6.33 -3.34 3.35
N ALA A 40 -5.31 -2.55 3.02
CA ALA A 40 -4.08 -3.04 2.40
C ALA A 40 -2.91 -2.94 3.37
N LEU A 41 -2.05 -3.95 3.36
CA LEU A 41 -0.74 -3.87 4.01
C LEU A 41 0.30 -3.58 2.93
N THR A 42 1.07 -2.52 3.10
CA THR A 42 1.98 -1.95 2.11
C THR A 42 3.32 -1.62 2.74
N ASP A 43 3.95 -2.61 3.37
CA ASP A 43 5.27 -2.42 3.96
C ASP A 43 6.30 -1.93 2.93
N HIS A 44 7.30 -1.17 3.41
CA HIS A 44 8.36 -0.65 2.56
C HIS A 44 9.10 -1.80 1.86
N ASN A 45 9.10 -1.80 0.53
CA ASN A 45 9.83 -2.72 -0.33
C ASN A 45 9.66 -4.22 -0.01
N SER A 46 8.62 -4.62 0.73
CA SER A 46 8.37 -6.02 1.09
C SER A 46 6.89 -6.34 1.31
N CYS A 47 6.49 -7.56 1.01
CA CYS A 47 5.17 -8.13 1.29
C CYS A 47 5.21 -9.23 2.35
N LYS A 48 6.34 -9.44 3.05
CA LYS A 48 6.55 -10.66 3.88
C LYS A 48 5.56 -10.84 5.03
N ASN A 49 4.92 -9.77 5.51
CA ASN A 49 3.84 -9.85 6.50
C ASN A 49 2.42 -9.98 5.91
N CYS A 50 2.26 -9.88 4.58
CA CYS A 50 0.96 -10.05 3.91
C CYS A 50 0.29 -11.40 4.20
N PRO A 51 0.99 -12.55 4.26
CA PRO A 51 0.36 -13.83 4.60
C PRO A 51 -0.30 -13.82 5.99
N ALA A 52 0.43 -13.38 7.02
CA ALA A 52 -0.10 -13.25 8.38
C ALA A 52 -1.25 -12.24 8.46
N PHE A 53 -1.14 -11.15 7.72
CA PHE A 53 -2.18 -10.13 7.60
C PHE A 53 -3.47 -10.64 6.96
N PHE A 54 -3.38 -11.48 5.92
CA PHE A 54 -4.54 -12.10 5.31
C PHE A 54 -5.27 -13.03 6.28
N GLU A 55 -4.52 -13.82 7.07
CA GLU A 55 -5.10 -14.65 8.12
C GLU A 55 -5.79 -13.82 9.20
N ALA A 56 -5.15 -12.74 9.65
CA ALA A 56 -5.70 -11.82 10.65
C ALA A 56 -6.98 -11.13 10.18
N CYS A 57 -6.97 -10.55 8.97
CA CYS A 57 -8.15 -9.91 8.38
C CYS A 57 -9.30 -10.90 8.22
N LYS A 58 -9.02 -12.14 7.78
CA LYS A 58 -10.03 -13.18 7.64
C LYS A 58 -10.73 -13.50 8.96
N ARG A 59 -9.99 -13.54 10.08
CA ARG A 59 -10.58 -13.74 11.43
C ARG A 59 -11.49 -12.58 11.85
N GLN A 60 -11.18 -11.36 11.42
CA GLN A 60 -11.95 -10.16 11.72
C GLN A 60 -13.09 -9.88 10.73
N GLY A 61 -13.22 -10.67 9.65
CA GLY A 61 -14.21 -10.42 8.60
C GLY A 61 -13.86 -9.23 7.70
N ILE A 62 -12.58 -8.86 7.64
CA ILE A 62 -12.05 -7.76 6.83
C ILE A 62 -11.50 -8.29 5.51
N ILE A 63 -11.71 -7.54 4.43
CA ILE A 63 -11.17 -7.83 3.10
C ILE A 63 -9.73 -7.32 3.05
N ALA A 64 -8.78 -8.24 3.17
CA ALA A 64 -7.37 -7.93 2.98
C ALA A 64 -7.03 -7.69 1.50
N ILE A 65 -6.16 -6.72 1.25
CA ILE A 65 -5.46 -6.46 0.01
C ILE A 65 -3.96 -6.62 0.28
N ALA A 66 -3.24 -7.36 -0.57
CA ALA A 66 -1.79 -7.46 -0.46
C ALA A 66 -1.17 -6.26 -1.17
N GLY A 67 -0.10 -5.71 -0.62
CA GLY A 67 0.59 -4.60 -1.24
C GLY A 67 2.01 -4.40 -0.75
N MET A 68 2.65 -3.40 -1.37
CA MET A 68 3.99 -2.94 -1.06
C MET A 68 4.04 -1.45 -1.33
N GLU A 69 4.65 -0.68 -0.43
CA GLU A 69 5.10 0.67 -0.78
C GLU A 69 6.53 0.55 -1.32
N LEU A 70 6.68 0.65 -2.64
CA LEU A 70 7.96 0.54 -3.33
C LEU A 70 8.65 1.90 -3.38
N SER A 71 9.88 1.99 -2.88
CA SER A 71 10.72 3.19 -3.00
C SER A 71 11.61 3.07 -4.24
N THR A 72 11.40 3.93 -5.23
CA THR A 72 12.19 3.95 -6.47
C THR A 72 13.57 4.57 -6.25
N ALA A 73 14.48 4.44 -7.22
CA ALA A 73 15.82 4.99 -7.18
C ALA A 73 15.85 6.53 -7.11
N GLU A 74 14.78 7.19 -7.55
CA GLU A 74 14.54 8.63 -7.40
C GLU A 74 14.05 9.02 -6.00
N ASP A 75 13.92 8.05 -5.09
CA ASP A 75 13.36 8.19 -3.75
C ASP A 75 11.86 8.53 -3.76
N ILE A 76 11.14 8.13 -4.81
CA ILE A 76 9.68 8.30 -4.94
C ILE A 76 8.98 7.04 -4.46
N HIS A 77 7.91 7.20 -3.69
CA HIS A 77 7.11 6.07 -3.22
C HIS A 77 5.94 5.76 -4.16
N LEU A 78 5.81 4.50 -4.52
CA LEU A 78 4.72 3.96 -5.33
C LEU A 78 4.04 2.83 -4.56
N VAL A 79 2.73 2.92 -4.37
CA VAL A 79 1.95 1.83 -3.79
C VAL A 79 1.63 0.83 -4.90
N CYS A 80 2.00 -0.43 -4.67
CA CYS A 80 1.66 -1.57 -5.52
C CYS A 80 0.64 -2.45 -4.79
N LEU A 81 -0.56 -2.60 -5.33
CA LEU A 81 -1.63 -3.44 -4.77
C LEU A 81 -1.86 -4.68 -5.65
N PHE A 82 -2.13 -5.82 -5.04
CA PHE A 82 -2.31 -7.11 -5.70
C PHE A 82 -3.65 -7.75 -5.37
N GLU A 83 -4.32 -8.30 -6.39
CA GLU A 83 -5.58 -9.03 -6.24
C GLU A 83 -5.35 -10.36 -5.51
N GLU A 84 -4.29 -11.07 -5.89
CA GLU A 84 -3.93 -12.34 -5.27
C GLU A 84 -2.66 -12.21 -4.43
N LEU A 85 -2.65 -12.86 -3.26
CA LEU A 85 -1.52 -12.83 -2.33
C LEU A 85 -0.27 -13.42 -2.98
N GLU A 86 -0.44 -14.46 -3.78
CA GLU A 86 0.63 -15.15 -4.50
C GLU A 86 1.39 -14.18 -5.42
N GLN A 87 0.68 -13.26 -6.09
CA GLN A 87 1.30 -12.27 -6.97
C GLN A 87 2.16 -11.27 -6.18
N ALA A 88 1.69 -10.84 -5.00
CA ALA A 88 2.46 -9.96 -4.12
C ALA A 88 3.73 -10.65 -3.62
N MET A 89 3.66 -11.94 -3.27
CA MET A 89 4.83 -12.70 -2.81
C MET A 89 5.84 -12.96 -3.93
N GLU A 90 5.38 -13.20 -5.16
CA GLU A 90 6.26 -13.29 -6.34
C GLU A 90 6.95 -11.95 -6.63
N PHE A 91 6.22 -10.83 -6.49
CA PHE A 91 6.78 -9.49 -6.65
C PHE A 91 7.81 -9.15 -5.56
N ASP A 92 7.52 -9.46 -4.29
CA ASP A 92 8.47 -9.31 -3.16
C ASP A 92 9.80 -10.02 -3.44
N ALA A 93 9.74 -11.26 -3.93
CA ALA A 93 10.93 -12.02 -4.26
C ALA A 93 11.83 -11.29 -5.27
N VAL A 94 11.24 -10.66 -6.30
CA VAL A 94 11.99 -9.90 -7.30
C VAL A 94 12.49 -8.57 -6.75
N VAL A 95 11.64 -7.79 -6.10
CA VAL A 95 12.05 -6.49 -5.50
C VAL A 95 13.17 -6.67 -4.49
N SER A 96 13.22 -7.81 -3.78
CA SER A 96 14.30 -8.11 -2.84
C SER A 96 15.70 -8.17 -3.48
N GLU A 97 15.78 -8.48 -4.78
CA GLU A 97 17.02 -8.48 -5.56
C GLU A 97 17.49 -7.05 -5.92
N HIS A 98 16.57 -6.10 -5.94
CA HIS A 98 16.79 -4.67 -6.21
C HIS A 98 17.08 -3.83 -4.95
N LEU A 99 16.94 -4.43 -3.76
CA LEU A 99 17.31 -3.79 -2.51
C LEU A 99 18.83 -3.60 -2.41
N LEU A 100 19.23 -2.37 -2.07
CA LEU A 100 20.61 -2.03 -1.75
C LEU A 100 21.12 -2.93 -0.61
N ASN A 101 22.40 -3.33 -0.70
CA ASN A 101 23.02 -4.18 0.31
C ASN A 101 23.45 -3.38 1.56
N ILE A 102 22.47 -2.74 2.20
CA ILE A 102 22.61 -1.95 3.42
C ILE A 102 21.91 -2.73 4.53
N LYS A 103 22.63 -3.07 5.59
CA LYS A 103 22.02 -3.73 6.76
C LYS A 103 21.23 -2.72 7.58
N ASN A 104 20.06 -3.14 8.05
CA ASN A 104 19.28 -2.37 9.01
C ASN A 104 20.06 -2.17 10.32
N ARG A 105 19.79 -1.05 10.98
CA ARG A 105 20.29 -0.70 12.30
C ARG A 105 19.09 -0.47 13.22
N PRO A 106 18.60 -1.52 13.91
CA PRO A 106 17.37 -1.44 14.68
C PRO A 106 17.35 -0.35 15.75
N GLU A 107 18.53 -0.02 16.31
CA GLU A 107 18.67 1.04 17.29
C GLU A 107 18.49 2.47 16.74
N ILE A 108 18.46 2.63 15.41
CA ILE A 108 18.23 3.90 14.72
C ILE A 108 16.90 3.89 14.01
N PHE A 109 16.64 2.86 13.20
CA PHE A 109 15.51 2.84 12.29
C PHE A 109 14.29 2.14 12.85
N GLY A 110 14.47 1.20 13.79
CA GLY A 110 13.43 0.30 14.28
C GLY A 110 13.60 -1.14 13.76
N ASN A 111 12.84 -2.08 14.34
CA ASN A 111 12.90 -3.48 13.96
C ASN A 111 12.18 -3.74 12.64
N GLN A 112 12.46 -4.87 12.00
CA GLN A 112 11.79 -5.28 10.76
C GLN A 112 11.31 -6.72 10.92
N LEU A 113 10.25 -6.90 11.70
CA LEU A 113 9.78 -8.18 12.20
C LEU A 113 8.91 -8.90 11.15
N ILE A 114 9.22 -10.18 10.91
CA ILE A 114 8.38 -11.05 10.08
C ILE A 114 7.60 -11.97 11.02
N LEU A 115 6.28 -11.86 11.00
CA LEU A 115 5.38 -12.56 11.92
C LEU A 115 4.54 -13.63 11.19
N ASN A 116 4.10 -14.65 11.92
CA ASN A 116 3.08 -15.58 11.45
C ASN A 116 1.67 -15.12 11.83
N GLY A 117 0.64 -15.90 11.46
CA GLY A 117 -0.75 -15.59 11.75
C GLY A 117 -1.12 -15.46 13.23
N GLU A 118 -0.28 -15.91 14.16
CA GLU A 118 -0.49 -15.82 15.62
C GLU A 118 0.39 -14.72 16.27
N ASP A 119 0.93 -13.80 15.45
CA ASP A 119 1.90 -12.76 15.85
C ASP A 119 3.21 -13.31 16.45
N GLU A 120 3.54 -14.58 16.21
CA GLU A 120 4.84 -15.13 16.61
C GLU A 120 5.89 -14.72 15.58
N GLN A 121 7.04 -14.23 16.07
CA GLN A 121 8.15 -13.87 15.21
C GLN A 121 8.75 -15.12 14.55
N ILE A 122 8.70 -15.17 13.21
CA ILE A 122 9.29 -16.23 12.39
C ILE A 122 10.54 -15.77 11.64
N GLY A 123 10.83 -14.47 11.65
CA GLY A 123 12.02 -13.91 11.02
C GLY A 123 12.23 -12.43 11.33
N CYS A 124 13.29 -11.90 10.73
CA CYS A 124 13.60 -10.47 10.71
C CYS A 124 14.27 -10.16 9.37
N GLU A 125 13.92 -9.05 8.73
CA GLU A 125 14.61 -8.61 7.52
C GLU A 125 15.95 -7.93 7.89
N GLU A 126 17.04 -8.39 7.28
CA GLU A 126 18.37 -7.84 7.53
C GLU A 126 18.67 -6.59 6.70
N LYS A 127 18.14 -6.49 5.48
CA LYS A 127 18.33 -5.32 4.61
C LYS A 127 17.45 -4.16 5.08
N LEU A 128 17.94 -2.93 4.98
CA LEU A 128 17.18 -1.74 5.37
C LEU A 128 16.04 -1.47 4.38
N LEU A 129 14.80 -1.74 4.77
CA LEU A 129 13.64 -1.67 3.87
C LEU A 129 13.21 -0.25 3.52
N ILE A 130 13.43 0.74 4.40
CA ILE A 130 13.13 2.16 4.10
C ILE A 130 14.10 2.78 3.08
N SER A 131 15.15 2.06 2.67
CA SER A 131 16.07 2.56 1.65
C SER A 131 15.51 2.36 0.24
N SER A 132 15.82 3.29 -0.66
CA SER A 132 15.46 3.22 -2.08
C SER A 132 15.98 1.94 -2.73
N THR A 133 15.20 1.37 -3.64
CA THR A 133 15.65 0.31 -4.56
C THR A 133 16.51 0.90 -5.69
N ASP A 134 17.10 0.06 -6.53
CA ASP A 134 17.77 0.49 -7.77
C ASP A 134 16.82 0.61 -8.99
N LEU A 135 15.51 0.45 -8.78
CA LEU A 135 14.49 0.56 -9.83
C LEU A 135 14.12 2.01 -10.09
N LEU A 136 14.27 2.47 -11.34
CA LEU A 136 13.70 3.75 -11.78
C LEU A 136 12.16 3.66 -11.81
N ILE A 137 11.45 4.78 -11.78
CA ILE A 137 9.97 4.81 -11.82
C ILE A 137 9.43 4.01 -13.03
N ALA A 138 10.02 4.20 -14.20
CA ALA A 138 9.57 3.50 -15.42
C ALA A 138 9.70 1.96 -15.26
N ASP A 139 10.85 1.49 -14.76
CA ASP A 139 11.11 0.07 -14.54
C ASP A 139 10.20 -0.51 -13.45
N ALA A 140 9.98 0.24 -12.37
CA ALA A 140 9.07 -0.11 -11.29
C ALA A 140 7.63 -0.29 -11.80
N VAL A 141 7.13 0.64 -12.62
CA VAL A 141 5.79 0.56 -13.23
C VAL A 141 5.66 -0.65 -14.14
N GLU A 142 6.65 -0.89 -15.01
CA GLU A 142 6.65 -2.05 -15.90
C GLU A 142 6.69 -3.36 -15.12
N LEU A 143 7.54 -3.44 -14.08
CA LEU A 143 7.69 -4.60 -13.23
C LEU A 143 6.40 -4.90 -12.47
N ALA A 144 5.80 -3.91 -11.80
CA ALA A 144 4.57 -4.08 -11.05
C ALA A 144 3.42 -4.56 -11.96
N LYS A 145 3.27 -3.95 -13.15
CA LYS A 145 2.27 -4.36 -14.15
C LYS A 145 2.49 -5.80 -14.63
N LYS A 146 3.74 -6.24 -14.81
CA LYS A 146 4.09 -7.62 -15.18
C LYS A 146 3.60 -8.65 -14.16
N TYR A 147 3.61 -8.32 -12.87
CA TYR A 147 3.09 -9.17 -11.79
C TYR A 147 1.60 -8.94 -11.50
N GLY A 148 0.92 -8.12 -12.31
CA GLY A 148 -0.51 -7.89 -12.20
C GLY A 148 -0.92 -6.87 -11.14
N ALA A 149 0.03 -6.12 -10.60
CA ALA A 149 -0.26 -5.06 -9.63
C ALA A 149 -1.06 -3.92 -10.25
N HIS A 150 -1.94 -3.32 -9.45
CA HIS A 150 -2.30 -1.93 -9.65
C HIS A 150 -1.24 -1.07 -8.97
N ILE A 151 -0.66 -0.11 -9.69
CA ILE A 151 0.40 0.77 -9.17
C ILE A 151 -0.02 2.23 -9.30
N HIS A 152 0.20 3.01 -8.24
CA HIS A 152 -0.05 4.44 -8.20
C HIS A 152 0.98 5.15 -7.32
N PRO A 153 1.25 6.45 -7.55
CA PRO A 153 2.13 7.21 -6.68
C PRO A 153 1.47 7.42 -5.32
N ALA A 154 2.24 7.15 -4.27
CA ALA A 154 1.84 7.36 -2.89
C ALA A 154 1.82 8.86 -2.57
N HIS A 155 0.95 9.25 -1.62
CA HIS A 155 0.95 10.55 -0.91
C HIS A 155 1.53 11.73 -1.73
N ILE A 156 0.95 12.00 -2.90
CA ILE A 156 1.51 12.92 -3.90
C ILE A 156 1.62 14.38 -3.42
N ASP A 157 0.94 14.68 -2.33
CA ASP A 157 0.87 15.97 -1.64
C ASP A 157 1.88 16.11 -0.50
N ARG A 158 2.76 15.12 -0.27
CA ARG A 158 3.88 15.22 0.67
C ARG A 158 5.15 15.75 0.01
N GLU A 159 5.92 16.50 0.81
CA GLU A 159 7.24 17.02 0.43
C GLU A 159 8.35 15.95 0.50
N SER A 160 8.16 14.88 1.30
CA SER A 160 9.07 13.73 1.37
C SER A 160 8.52 12.61 0.51
N ASN A 161 9.35 12.04 -0.36
CA ASN A 161 9.07 10.87 -1.20
C ASN A 161 7.87 10.99 -2.17
N GLY A 162 7.16 12.12 -2.15
CA GLY A 162 6.07 12.44 -3.05
C GLY A 162 6.58 12.80 -4.45
N ILE A 163 5.95 12.21 -5.47
CA ILE A 163 6.35 12.36 -6.87
C ILE A 163 6.35 13.84 -7.33
N ILE A 164 5.39 14.65 -6.89
CA ILE A 164 5.32 16.08 -7.26
C ILE A 164 6.46 16.87 -6.63
N ALA A 165 6.83 16.57 -5.39
CA ALA A 165 7.92 17.26 -4.70
C ALA A 165 9.27 16.99 -5.39
N ILE A 166 9.47 15.76 -5.87
CA ILE A 166 10.73 15.31 -6.46
C ILE A 166 10.84 15.70 -7.95
N LEU A 167 9.79 15.50 -8.75
CA LEU A 167 9.81 15.76 -10.20
C LEU A 167 9.22 17.13 -10.59
N GLY A 168 8.50 17.78 -9.69
CA GLY A 168 7.74 19.01 -9.97
C GLY A 168 6.39 18.77 -10.66
N ASP A 169 6.12 17.54 -11.11
CA ASP A 169 4.92 17.13 -11.85
C ASP A 169 4.72 15.60 -11.78
N ILE A 170 3.62 15.08 -12.34
CA ILE A 170 3.41 13.63 -12.55
C ILE A 170 3.38 13.35 -14.06
N PRO A 171 4.49 12.86 -14.64
CA PRO A 171 4.59 12.60 -16.07
C PRO A 171 3.54 11.59 -16.56
N SER A 172 2.79 11.99 -17.60
CA SER A 172 1.70 11.16 -18.14
C SER A 172 2.18 9.86 -18.80
N GLU A 173 3.46 9.77 -19.17
CA GLU A 173 4.09 8.56 -19.72
C GLU A 173 4.06 7.36 -18.77
N TYR A 174 4.00 7.58 -17.45
CA TYR A 174 3.91 6.50 -16.47
C TYR A 174 2.51 5.87 -16.42
N GLY A 175 1.48 6.57 -16.93
CA GLY A 175 0.13 6.03 -17.12
C GLY A 175 -0.51 5.54 -15.82
N PHE A 176 -0.46 6.36 -14.77
CA PHE A 176 -1.13 6.08 -13.50
C PHE A 176 -2.64 6.33 -13.60
N ASP A 177 -3.45 5.34 -13.26
CA ASP A 177 -4.92 5.43 -13.26
C ASP A 177 -5.48 6.02 -11.96
N CYS A 178 -4.69 5.96 -10.89
CA CYS A 178 -5.01 6.45 -9.56
C CYS A 178 -3.86 7.32 -9.04
N LEU A 179 -4.20 8.25 -8.15
CA LEU A 179 -3.27 9.10 -7.41
C LEU A 179 -3.68 9.08 -5.94
N GLU A 180 -2.73 8.82 -5.05
CA GLU A 180 -3.00 8.79 -3.62
C GLU A 180 -2.60 10.10 -2.95
N PHE A 181 -3.48 10.61 -2.09
CA PHE A 181 -3.26 11.80 -1.27
C PHE A 181 -3.14 11.38 0.20
N ASN A 182 -2.24 12.04 0.92
CA ASN A 182 -2.13 11.91 2.36
C ASN A 182 -3.20 12.74 3.09
N ASP A 183 -3.50 13.97 2.64
CA ASP A 183 -4.60 14.78 3.18
C ASP A 183 -5.60 15.14 2.07
N SER A 184 -6.84 14.67 2.24
CA SER A 184 -7.96 15.00 1.34
C SER A 184 -8.16 16.50 1.12
N LYS A 185 -7.74 17.36 2.07
CA LYS A 185 -7.81 18.83 1.93
C LYS A 185 -6.95 19.39 0.80
N ASN A 186 -5.91 18.66 0.36
CA ASN A 186 -5.00 19.09 -0.68
C ASN A 186 -5.51 18.77 -2.10
N ILE A 187 -6.55 17.94 -2.21
CA ILE A 187 -7.10 17.47 -3.49
C ILE A 187 -7.45 18.62 -4.42
N ASP A 188 -8.19 19.62 -3.93
CA ASP A 188 -8.67 20.73 -4.77
C ASP A 188 -7.51 21.60 -5.26
N ALA A 189 -6.58 21.94 -4.36
CA ALA A 189 -5.42 22.77 -4.68
C ALA A 189 -4.48 22.12 -5.71
N ILE A 190 -4.20 20.81 -5.56
CA ILE A 190 -3.39 20.07 -6.51
C ILE A 190 -4.11 19.89 -7.84
N SER A 191 -5.42 19.63 -7.83
CA SER A 191 -6.21 19.49 -9.05
C SER A 191 -6.27 20.78 -9.87
N GLU A 192 -6.35 21.94 -9.19
CA GLU A 192 -6.30 23.25 -9.85
C GLU A 192 -4.91 23.54 -10.43
N ARG A 193 -3.85 23.19 -9.69
CA ARG A 193 -2.46 23.39 -10.12
C ARG A 193 -2.04 22.46 -11.25
N TYR A 194 -2.56 21.23 -11.27
CA TYR A 194 -2.23 20.19 -12.25
C TYR A 194 -3.50 19.62 -12.93
N PRO A 195 -4.18 20.40 -13.80
CA PRO A 195 -5.48 20.00 -14.36
C PRO A 195 -5.46 18.71 -15.18
N HIS A 196 -4.30 18.34 -15.75
CA HIS A 196 -4.13 17.13 -16.54
C HIS A 196 -4.26 15.83 -15.69
N LEU A 197 -4.14 15.94 -14.37
CA LEU A 197 -4.33 14.82 -13.43
C LEU A 197 -5.79 14.53 -13.10
N SER A 198 -6.73 15.36 -13.55
CA SER A 198 -8.16 15.23 -13.26
C SER A 198 -8.81 13.95 -13.78
N ALA A 199 -8.19 13.28 -14.75
CA ALA A 199 -8.66 12.00 -15.29
C ALA A 199 -8.35 10.80 -14.37
N ALA A 200 -7.35 10.92 -13.50
CA ALA A 200 -6.99 9.86 -12.57
C ALA A 200 -7.96 9.81 -11.39
N LYS A 201 -8.23 8.60 -10.89
CA LYS A 201 -8.98 8.42 -9.66
C LYS A 201 -8.15 8.91 -8.47
N ARG A 202 -8.84 9.30 -7.41
CA ARG A 202 -8.21 9.82 -6.20
C ARG A 202 -8.42 8.81 -5.08
N LEU A 203 -7.34 8.43 -4.43
CA LEU A 203 -7.34 7.62 -3.23
C LEU A 203 -6.84 8.47 -2.06
N VAL A 204 -7.33 8.20 -0.87
CA VAL A 204 -6.85 8.82 0.37
C VAL A 204 -6.64 7.70 1.38
N SER A 205 -5.42 7.54 1.84
CA SER A 205 -5.01 6.49 2.79
C SER A 205 -4.17 7.10 3.90
N SER A 206 -4.06 6.41 5.04
CA SER A 206 -3.41 6.97 6.22
C SER A 206 -1.90 7.08 6.11
N ASP A 207 -1.26 6.13 5.41
CA ASP A 207 0.18 5.88 5.53
C ASP A 207 0.55 5.61 7.01
N ALA A 208 -0.27 4.78 7.67
CA ALA A 208 -0.20 4.56 9.10
C ALA A 208 1.05 3.76 9.52
N HIS A 209 1.80 4.33 10.45
CA HIS A 209 2.96 3.72 11.12
C HIS A 209 2.67 3.38 12.58
N TYR A 210 1.53 3.84 13.11
CA TYR A 210 1.03 3.53 14.44
C TYR A 210 -0.46 3.18 14.36
N LEU A 211 -0.96 2.38 15.30
CA LEU A 211 -2.33 1.86 15.24
C LEU A 211 -3.39 2.98 15.27
N TRP A 212 -3.13 4.06 15.99
CA TRP A 212 -4.06 5.19 16.08
C TRP A 212 -4.11 6.03 14.80
N ASP A 213 -3.09 5.94 13.93
CA ASP A 213 -3.03 6.67 12.66
C ASP A 213 -3.85 6.00 11.55
N ILE A 214 -4.20 4.71 11.71
CA ILE A 214 -5.09 4.00 10.77
C ILE A 214 -6.38 4.81 10.59
N SER A 215 -6.83 4.95 9.34
CA SER A 215 -7.97 5.82 9.00
C SER A 215 -9.24 5.43 9.74
N GLU A 216 -10.04 6.43 10.10
CA GLU A 216 -11.45 6.21 10.42
C GLU A 216 -12.22 5.81 9.14
N ALA A 217 -13.43 5.30 9.29
CA ALA A 217 -14.32 4.93 8.18
C ALA A 217 -14.89 6.15 7.43
N ASP A 218 -14.01 6.96 6.85
CA ASP A 218 -14.33 8.18 6.10
C ASP A 218 -14.22 7.95 4.59
N ASN A 219 -13.17 7.24 4.15
CA ASN A 219 -12.91 6.95 2.74
C ASN A 219 -13.57 5.63 2.34
N PHE A 220 -14.33 5.63 1.23
CA PHE A 220 -15.02 4.43 0.75
C PHE A 220 -15.09 4.32 -0.76
N VAL A 221 -15.29 3.09 -1.24
CA VAL A 221 -15.67 2.78 -2.62
C VAL A 221 -17.05 2.12 -2.66
N GLN A 222 -17.78 2.31 -3.74
CA GLN A 222 -19.04 1.62 -3.98
C GLN A 222 -18.82 0.46 -4.94
N LEU A 223 -19.07 -0.77 -4.47
CA LEU A 223 -18.81 -1.98 -5.24
C LEU A 223 -20.06 -2.85 -5.31
N ASP A 224 -20.26 -3.53 -6.44
CA ASP A 224 -21.21 -4.64 -6.51
C ASP A 224 -20.62 -5.88 -5.85
N ASP A 225 -21.43 -6.59 -5.07
CA ASP A 225 -20.98 -7.71 -4.25
C ASP A 225 -21.93 -8.90 -4.29
N VAL A 226 -22.72 -9.03 -5.38
CA VAL A 226 -23.65 -10.13 -5.56
C VAL A 226 -23.15 -11.10 -6.63
N PRO A 227 -23.01 -12.42 -6.32
CA PRO A 227 -23.07 -13.02 -4.99
C PRO A 227 -21.84 -12.66 -4.13
N TYR A 228 -22.03 -12.58 -2.82
CA TYR A 228 -20.99 -12.11 -1.90
C TYR A 228 -19.88 -13.14 -1.68
N SER A 229 -18.65 -12.72 -1.91
CA SER A 229 -17.43 -13.30 -1.33
C SER A 229 -16.36 -12.21 -1.21
N SER A 230 -15.46 -12.32 -0.23
CA SER A 230 -14.34 -11.38 -0.10
C SER A 230 -13.46 -11.33 -1.35
N SER A 231 -13.28 -12.47 -2.04
CA SER A 231 -12.54 -12.52 -3.30
C SER A 231 -13.28 -11.78 -4.44
N MET A 232 -14.61 -11.89 -4.51
CA MET A 232 -15.39 -11.17 -5.52
C MET A 232 -15.31 -9.67 -5.29
N VAL A 233 -15.47 -9.21 -4.05
CA VAL A 233 -15.37 -7.78 -3.71
C VAL A 233 -13.97 -7.26 -4.04
N ARG A 234 -12.92 -8.03 -3.70
CA ARG A 234 -11.54 -7.69 -4.07
C ARG A 234 -11.39 -7.56 -5.58
N LYS A 235 -11.88 -8.54 -6.36
CA LYS A 235 -11.86 -8.47 -7.81
C LYS A 235 -12.57 -7.21 -8.35
N ARG A 236 -13.77 -6.90 -7.83
CA ARG A 236 -14.51 -5.68 -8.19
C ARG A 236 -13.76 -4.41 -7.83
N PHE A 237 -13.04 -4.41 -6.72
CA PHE A 237 -12.17 -3.31 -6.34
C PHE A 237 -11.03 -3.11 -7.36
N PHE A 238 -10.37 -4.17 -7.82
CA PHE A 238 -9.35 -4.07 -8.87
C PHE A 238 -9.92 -3.64 -10.23
N GLU A 239 -11.14 -4.07 -10.58
CA GLU A 239 -11.88 -3.57 -11.75
C GLU A 239 -12.17 -2.06 -11.61
N TYR A 240 -12.62 -1.62 -10.43
CA TYR A 240 -12.82 -0.21 -10.11
C TYR A 240 -11.52 0.59 -10.27
N LEU A 241 -10.40 0.13 -9.70
CA LEU A 241 -9.10 0.78 -9.82
C LEU A 241 -8.66 0.94 -11.28
N LYS A 242 -8.86 -0.07 -12.12
CA LYS A 242 -8.54 -0.04 -13.57
C LYS A 242 -9.50 0.80 -14.42
N GLY A 243 -10.60 1.30 -13.85
CA GLY A 243 -11.60 2.08 -14.60
C GLY A 243 -12.41 1.26 -15.61
N THR A 244 -12.40 -0.07 -15.49
CA THR A 244 -13.36 -0.92 -16.20
C THR A 244 -14.71 -0.74 -15.52
N ASN A 245 -15.64 -0.02 -16.16
CA ASN A 245 -17.00 0.19 -15.66
C ASN A 245 -17.62 -1.15 -15.22
N THR A 246 -17.91 -1.27 -13.92
CA THR A 246 -18.86 -2.25 -13.36
C THR A 246 -20.27 -1.71 -13.40
#